data_AF-A0A519UHA7-F1
#
_entry.id   AF-A0A519UHA7-F1
#
_cell.length_a   1.000
_cell.length_b   1.000
_cell.length_c   1.000
_cell.angle_alpha   90.00
_cell.angle_beta   90.00
_cell.angle_gamma   90.00
#
_symmetry.space_group_name_H-M   'P 1'
#
loop_
_entity.id
_entity.type
_entity.pdbx_description
1 polymer ?
#
loop_
_entity_poly.entity_id
_entity_poly.type
_entity_poly.pdbx_seq_one_letter_code
_entity_poly.pdbx_strand_id
1 'polypeptide(L)'
;MLFAILVCVGYQLDNIPRTDDEYLGEQVYWLLKAGKAKSNLGYGDLGYDHYQSMYHKLFVYCGYLSSYIFGWSLYALHLVSYLCFIVFVFLLNYYVKTLRPSSQSNLQWMVLVLLLFNQDLLYSIGTFRPEIMVMMLGFAAYISLERYCRSGSYKHLSLSAICAGLCMFAHLNGLIFIMAGCGLLLFQRQIKAAIFYGLIATVAFLPYFADVLYYADMAYFFRQFAADPVVHSGTSHWYGFLVRIAEEQIRFLFTEKQIVLTATLVLILLFTYRTIKAKHRSLLIYTLLLVLGLALVCPSKSTKYMVLYLPFLYIIIVLGWLTLE
;
A
#
# COMPACT_ATOMS: atom_id res chain seq x y z
N MET A 1 -20.51 -1.49 7.54
CA MET A 1 -20.10 -0.09 7.76
C MET A 1 -20.12 0.27 9.23
N LEU A 2 -21.26 0.26 9.93
CA LEU A 2 -21.32 0.56 11.37
C LEU A 2 -20.35 -0.29 12.21
N PHE A 3 -20.28 -1.61 11.98
CA PHE A 3 -19.32 -2.49 12.67
C PHE A 3 -17.85 -2.09 12.43
N ALA A 4 -17.46 -1.77 11.20
CA ALA A 4 -16.11 -1.31 10.89
C ALA A 4 -15.79 0.02 11.60
N ILE A 5 -16.76 0.93 11.64
CA ILE A 5 -16.64 2.20 12.37
C ILE A 5 -16.48 1.93 13.87
N LEU A 6 -17.28 1.03 14.46
CA LEU A 6 -17.18 0.66 15.86
C LEU A 6 -15.83 0.03 16.20
N VAL A 7 -15.27 -0.80 15.32
CA VAL A 7 -13.92 -1.35 15.49
C VAL A 7 -12.87 -0.24 15.46
N CYS A 8 -12.96 0.71 14.52
CA CYS A 8 -12.06 1.87 14.48
C CYS A 8 -12.15 2.73 15.74
N VAL A 9 -13.37 3.01 16.21
CA VAL A 9 -13.62 3.78 17.44
C VAL A 9 -13.09 3.02 18.66
N GLY A 10 -13.33 1.70 18.75
CA GLY A 10 -12.82 0.88 19.85
C GLY A 10 -11.30 0.88 19.93
N TYR A 11 -10.61 0.87 18.78
CA TYR A 11 -9.16 0.94 18.73
C TYR A 11 -8.60 2.32 19.14
N GLN A 12 -9.36 3.40 18.89
CA GLN A 12 -9.02 4.75 19.35
C GLN A 12 -9.15 4.92 20.86
N LEU A 13 -9.88 4.07 21.57
CA LEU A 13 -10.03 4.22 23.03
C LEU A 13 -8.74 3.88 23.77
N ASP A 14 -7.90 3.03 23.20
CA ASP A 14 -6.60 2.66 23.77
C ASP A 14 -5.56 3.78 23.55
N ASN A 15 -5.52 4.38 22.36
CA ASN A 15 -4.66 5.51 21.94
C ASN A 15 -3.24 5.55 22.55
N ILE A 16 -2.62 4.38 22.72
CA ILE A 16 -1.25 4.27 23.23
C ILE A 16 -0.28 4.56 22.08
N PRO A 17 0.67 5.51 22.23
CA PRO A 17 1.70 5.76 21.24
C PRO A 17 2.47 4.49 20.90
N ARG A 18 2.74 4.27 19.62
CA ARG A 18 3.56 3.16 19.12
C ARG A 18 4.81 3.70 18.44
N THR A 19 5.82 2.84 18.26
CA THR A 19 7.13 3.24 17.70
C THR A 19 7.02 3.97 16.35
N ASP A 20 6.11 3.55 15.46
CA ASP A 20 5.92 4.24 14.18
C ASP A 20 5.26 5.63 14.34
N ASP A 21 4.42 5.82 15.37
CA ASP A 21 3.80 7.11 15.70
C ASP A 21 4.86 8.12 16.16
N GLU A 22 5.85 7.66 16.94
CA GLU A 22 6.96 8.49 17.41
C GLU A 22 7.85 8.91 16.23
N TYR A 23 8.26 7.94 15.40
CA TYR A 23 9.18 8.19 14.29
C TYR A 23 8.57 9.09 13.20
N LEU A 24 7.36 8.79 12.72
CA LEU A 24 6.71 9.60 11.70
C LEU A 24 6.08 10.88 12.29
N GLY A 25 5.65 10.82 13.55
CA GLY A 25 5.20 12.00 14.27
C GLY A 25 6.31 13.03 14.44
N GLU A 26 7.54 12.63 14.75
CA GLU A 26 8.68 13.55 14.83
C GLU A 26 8.83 14.37 13.54
N GLN A 27 8.71 13.73 12.37
CA GLN A 27 8.80 14.41 11.07
C GLN A 27 7.68 15.44 10.90
N VAL A 28 6.45 15.11 11.30
CA VAL A 28 5.32 16.04 11.30
C VAL A 28 5.55 17.20 12.26
N TYR A 29 6.05 16.92 13.47
CA TYR A 29 6.37 17.93 14.46
C TYR A 29 7.39 18.94 13.93
N TRP A 30 8.45 18.47 13.28
CA TRP A 30 9.47 19.36 12.71
C TRP A 30 8.99 20.14 11.49
N LEU A 31 8.09 19.58 10.67
CA LEU A 31 7.41 20.37 9.64
C LEU A 31 6.56 21.50 10.25
N LEU A 32 5.85 21.25 11.34
CA LEU A 32 5.08 22.29 12.06
C LEU A 32 5.96 23.37 12.68
N LYS A 33 7.12 22.99 13.24
CA LYS A 33 8.00 23.92 13.96
C LYS A 33 9.01 24.67 13.09
N ALA A 34 9.57 23.99 12.09
CA ALA A 34 10.71 24.47 11.31
C ALA A 34 10.45 24.50 9.80
N GLY A 35 9.27 24.06 9.34
CA GLY A 35 8.93 24.00 7.91
C GLY A 35 9.64 22.90 7.13
N LYS A 36 10.47 22.07 7.77
CA LYS A 36 11.20 20.97 7.14
C LYS A 36 11.21 19.72 8.01
N ALA A 37 11.19 18.56 7.38
CA ALA A 37 11.30 17.28 8.07
C ALA A 37 12.76 17.04 8.49
N LYS A 38 12.95 16.58 9.73
CA LYS A 38 14.20 16.09 10.28
C LYS A 38 13.91 15.02 11.33
N SER A 39 14.93 14.29 11.76
CA SER A 39 14.82 13.33 12.85
C SER A 39 16.03 13.40 13.79
N ASN A 40 15.75 13.44 15.09
CA ASN A 40 16.76 13.33 16.14
C ASN A 40 16.83 11.91 16.71
N LEU A 41 15.95 11.00 16.27
CA LEU A 41 15.86 9.62 16.74
C LEU A 41 16.93 8.69 16.13
N GLY A 42 17.79 9.18 15.24
CA GLY A 42 18.94 8.44 14.71
C GLY A 42 19.54 9.02 13.43
N TYR A 43 20.66 8.45 12.99
CA TYR A 43 21.32 8.74 11.71
C TYR A 43 21.77 10.21 11.51
N GLY A 44 22.21 10.86 12.59
CA GLY A 44 22.85 12.19 12.51
C GLY A 44 24.05 12.21 11.54
N ASP A 45 24.79 11.10 11.42
CA ASP A 45 25.89 10.98 10.45
C ASP A 45 25.42 11.06 8.97
N LEU A 46 24.13 10.78 8.71
CA LEU A 46 23.50 10.96 7.39
C LEU A 46 22.88 12.37 7.24
N GLY A 47 22.95 13.20 8.27
CA GLY A 47 22.39 14.55 8.34
C GLY A 47 20.89 14.61 8.61
N TYR A 48 20.29 13.52 9.13
CA TYR A 48 18.84 13.47 9.40
C TYR A 48 18.41 14.52 10.44
N ASP A 49 19.31 14.93 11.33
CA ASP A 49 19.14 15.98 12.34
C ASP A 49 19.08 17.40 11.74
N HIS A 50 19.58 17.57 10.52
CA HIS A 50 19.51 18.82 9.76
C HIS A 50 18.37 18.83 8.75
N TYR A 51 18.24 17.76 7.97
CA TYR A 51 17.19 17.55 6.98
C TYR A 51 17.10 16.07 6.61
N GLN A 52 15.94 15.47 6.83
CA GLN A 52 15.66 14.12 6.38
C GLN A 52 15.05 14.18 4.99
N SER A 53 15.81 13.80 3.95
CA SER A 53 15.36 13.86 2.55
C SER A 53 14.55 12.62 2.14
N MET A 54 14.72 11.49 2.85
CA MET A 54 14.01 10.24 2.61
C MET A 54 13.06 9.91 3.76
N TYR A 55 11.77 10.05 3.50
CA TYR A 55 10.68 9.72 4.43
C TYR A 55 9.36 9.51 3.66
N HIS A 56 8.27 9.23 4.39
CA HIS A 56 6.93 8.97 3.86
C HIS A 56 6.18 10.24 3.46
N LYS A 57 6.72 11.01 2.50
CA LYS A 57 6.39 12.42 2.26
C LYS A 57 4.90 12.75 2.16
N LEU A 58 4.16 12.12 1.24
CA LEU A 58 2.73 12.42 1.09
C LEU A 58 1.95 12.11 2.39
N PHE A 59 2.27 11.00 3.05
CA PHE A 59 1.62 10.59 4.29
C PHE A 59 1.92 11.57 5.43
N VAL A 60 3.18 11.97 5.57
CA VAL A 60 3.65 12.96 6.56
C VAL A 60 3.06 14.34 6.28
N TYR A 61 2.91 14.77 5.02
CA TYR A 61 2.23 16.02 4.68
C TYR A 61 0.75 15.99 5.04
N CYS A 62 0.07 14.85 4.87
CA CYS A 62 -1.30 14.70 5.39
C CYS A 62 -1.35 14.77 6.92
N GLY A 63 -0.36 14.18 7.61
CA GLY A 63 -0.22 14.31 9.07
C GLY A 63 0.02 15.74 9.54
N TYR A 64 0.86 16.48 8.81
CA TYR A 64 1.10 17.92 9.01
C TYR A 64 -0.19 18.71 8.86
N LEU A 65 -0.94 18.51 7.78
CA LEU A 65 -2.20 19.22 7.56
C LEU A 65 -3.23 18.90 8.66
N SER A 66 -3.36 17.63 9.03
CA SER A 66 -4.26 17.20 10.09
C SER A 66 -3.89 17.84 11.44
N SER A 67 -2.60 17.81 11.80
CA SER A 67 -2.09 18.39 13.05
C SER A 67 -2.12 19.92 13.05
N TYR A 68 -2.01 20.55 11.89
CA TYR A 68 -2.16 22.00 11.75
C TYR A 68 -3.61 22.45 12.02
N ILE A 69 -4.59 21.69 11.53
CA ILE A 69 -6.02 22.00 11.67
C ILE A 69 -6.54 21.66 13.09
N PHE A 70 -6.22 20.46 13.59
CA PHE A 70 -6.80 19.93 14.83
C PHE A 70 -5.87 20.05 16.06
N GLY A 71 -4.67 20.59 15.87
CA GLY A 71 -3.64 20.66 16.89
C GLY A 71 -2.76 19.41 16.96
N TRP A 72 -1.54 19.59 17.47
CA TRP A 72 -0.56 18.52 17.64
C TRP A 72 -1.03 17.50 18.68
N SER A 73 -1.46 16.32 18.23
CA SER A 73 -1.90 15.22 19.08
C SER A 73 -1.84 13.89 18.33
N LEU A 74 -1.81 12.78 19.09
CA LEU A 74 -1.84 11.44 18.50
C LEU A 74 -3.14 11.19 17.71
N TYR A 75 -4.27 11.73 18.19
CA TYR A 75 -5.56 11.66 17.48
C TYR A 75 -5.48 12.33 16.10
N ALA A 76 -4.86 13.50 16.01
CA ALA A 76 -4.71 14.21 14.74
C ALA A 76 -3.84 13.43 13.75
N LEU A 77 -2.80 12.75 14.23
CA LEU A 77 -1.98 11.86 13.39
C LEU A 77 -2.81 10.67 12.90
N HIS A 78 -3.41 9.90 13.81
CA HIS A 78 -4.17 8.70 13.46
C HIS A 78 -5.38 8.98 12.57
N LEU A 79 -5.95 10.19 12.62
CA LEU A 79 -7.04 10.63 11.74
C LEU A 79 -6.75 10.36 10.26
N VAL A 80 -5.50 10.50 9.82
CA VAL A 80 -5.09 10.25 8.43
C VAL A 80 -5.35 8.79 8.04
N SER A 81 -4.91 7.83 8.87
CA SER A 81 -5.11 6.39 8.66
C SER A 81 -6.60 6.03 8.65
N TYR A 82 -7.38 6.59 9.58
CA TYR A 82 -8.83 6.32 9.67
C TYR A 82 -9.59 6.83 8.45
N LEU A 83 -9.32 8.06 8.01
CA LEU A 83 -9.96 8.62 6.81
C LEU A 83 -9.60 7.78 5.57
N CYS A 84 -8.34 7.37 5.43
CA CYS A 84 -7.93 6.49 4.35
C CYS A 84 -8.66 5.14 4.39
N PHE A 85 -8.83 4.55 5.58
CA PHE A 85 -9.55 3.29 5.73
C PHE A 85 -11.04 3.43 5.40
N ILE A 86 -11.70 4.51 5.82
CA ILE A 86 -13.10 4.80 5.49
C ILE A 86 -13.28 4.91 3.97
N VAL A 87 -12.42 5.68 3.30
CA VAL A 87 -12.42 5.82 1.83
C VAL A 87 -12.19 4.45 1.17
N PHE A 88 -11.25 3.66 1.67
CA PHE A 88 -11.01 2.30 1.19
C PHE A 88 -12.27 1.41 1.32
N VAL A 89 -13.02 1.46 2.42
CA VAL A 89 -14.26 0.68 2.59
C VAL A 89 -15.30 1.08 1.54
N PHE A 90 -15.41 2.36 1.19
CA PHE A 90 -16.26 2.81 0.09
C PHE A 90 -15.81 2.29 -1.27
N LEU A 91 -14.49 2.31 -1.55
CA LEU A 91 -13.93 1.75 -2.77
C LEU A 91 -14.13 0.23 -2.87
N LEU A 92 -13.96 -0.50 -1.76
CA LEU A 92 -14.21 -1.93 -1.68
C LEU A 92 -15.67 -2.26 -1.98
N ASN A 93 -16.61 -1.54 -1.35
CA ASN A 93 -18.03 -1.67 -1.61
C ASN A 93 -18.35 -1.43 -3.09
N TYR A 94 -17.82 -0.33 -3.64
CA TYR A 94 -17.98 -0.01 -5.05
C TYR A 94 -17.46 -1.16 -5.94
N TYR A 95 -16.24 -1.64 -5.69
CA TYR A 95 -15.62 -2.70 -6.49
C TYR A 95 -16.40 -4.02 -6.44
N VAL A 96 -16.80 -4.45 -5.24
CA VAL A 96 -17.57 -5.69 -5.06
C VAL A 96 -18.89 -5.66 -5.84
N LYS A 97 -19.59 -4.52 -5.85
CA LYS A 97 -20.81 -4.35 -6.66
C LYS A 97 -20.56 -4.49 -8.16
N THR A 98 -19.37 -4.14 -8.64
CA THR A 98 -18.99 -4.36 -10.06
C THR A 98 -18.64 -5.80 -10.38
N LEU A 99 -18.33 -6.63 -9.37
CA LEU A 99 -18.04 -8.06 -9.55
C LEU A 99 -19.29 -8.94 -9.53
N ARG A 100 -20.27 -8.62 -8.66
CA ARG A 100 -21.58 -9.26 -8.61
C ARG A 100 -22.67 -8.19 -8.45
N PRO A 101 -23.36 -7.80 -9.54
CA PRO A 101 -24.43 -6.80 -9.48
C PRO A 101 -25.69 -7.24 -8.73
N SER A 102 -25.82 -8.52 -8.38
CA SER A 102 -27.01 -9.02 -7.67
C SER A 102 -27.05 -8.52 -6.22
N SER A 103 -28.24 -8.10 -5.78
CA SER A 103 -28.54 -7.51 -4.46
C SER A 103 -28.25 -8.41 -3.25
N GLN A 104 -27.77 -9.64 -3.44
CA GLN A 104 -27.55 -10.63 -2.38
C GLN A 104 -26.08 -11.01 -2.17
N SER A 105 -25.15 -10.18 -2.65
CA SER A 105 -23.72 -10.48 -2.56
C SER A 105 -23.18 -10.27 -1.13
N ASN A 106 -23.27 -11.30 -0.28
CA ASN A 106 -22.54 -11.41 1.00
C ASN A 106 -21.01 -11.19 0.86
N LEU A 107 -20.48 -11.22 -0.37
CA LEU A 107 -19.08 -10.98 -0.74
C LEU A 107 -18.47 -9.78 -0.01
N GLN A 108 -19.15 -8.63 0.01
CA GLN A 108 -18.59 -7.42 0.63
C GLN A 108 -18.37 -7.64 2.13
N TRP A 109 -19.38 -8.19 2.81
CA TRP A 109 -19.32 -8.42 4.24
C TRP A 109 -18.30 -9.49 4.59
N MET A 110 -18.23 -10.58 3.81
CA MET A 110 -17.23 -11.62 3.99
C MET A 110 -15.81 -11.07 3.85
N VAL A 111 -15.53 -10.29 2.80
CA VAL A 111 -14.20 -9.66 2.61
C VAL A 111 -13.91 -8.68 3.74
N LEU A 112 -14.88 -7.85 4.12
CA LEU A 112 -14.69 -6.86 5.19
C LEU A 112 -14.45 -7.54 6.55
N VAL A 113 -15.14 -8.64 6.84
CA VAL A 113 -14.90 -9.43 8.06
C VAL A 113 -13.48 -10.00 8.04
N LEU A 114 -13.05 -10.64 6.95
CA LEU A 114 -11.68 -11.16 6.86
C LEU A 114 -10.62 -10.06 7.05
N LEU A 115 -10.85 -8.88 6.47
CA LEU A 115 -9.98 -7.72 6.65
C LEU A 115 -9.95 -7.26 8.11
N LEU A 116 -11.11 -7.08 8.74
CA LEU A 116 -11.20 -6.60 10.13
C LEU A 116 -10.69 -7.63 11.16
N PHE A 117 -10.63 -8.91 10.83
CA PHE A 117 -10.01 -9.93 11.67
C PHE A 117 -8.50 -10.07 11.42
N ASN A 118 -7.93 -9.31 10.47
CA ASN A 118 -6.49 -9.29 10.23
C ASN A 118 -5.79 -8.32 11.19
N GLN A 119 -4.95 -8.87 12.08
CA GLN A 119 -4.23 -8.07 13.08
C GLN A 119 -3.29 -7.03 12.47
N ASP A 120 -2.57 -7.34 11.39
CA ASP A 120 -1.63 -6.41 10.76
C ASP A 120 -2.37 -5.20 10.17
N LEU A 121 -3.55 -5.43 9.59
CA LEU A 121 -4.43 -4.37 9.11
C LEU A 121 -4.94 -3.51 10.27
N LEU A 122 -5.49 -4.12 11.33
CA LEU A 122 -6.00 -3.37 12.48
C LEU A 122 -4.90 -2.54 13.15
N TYR A 123 -3.70 -3.11 13.29
CA TYR A 123 -2.53 -2.39 13.79
C TYR A 123 -2.21 -1.17 12.91
N SER A 124 -2.21 -1.34 11.59
CA SER A 124 -1.90 -0.28 10.64
C SER A 124 -3.00 0.81 10.60
N ILE A 125 -4.27 0.45 10.82
CA ILE A 125 -5.37 1.41 10.96
C ILE A 125 -5.21 2.25 12.23
N GLY A 126 -4.86 1.60 13.34
CA GLY A 126 -4.70 2.23 14.65
C GLY A 126 -3.34 2.90 14.90
N THR A 127 -2.53 3.10 13.87
CA THR A 127 -1.22 3.77 13.97
C THR A 127 -1.07 4.79 12.84
N PHE A 128 -0.21 5.78 13.05
CA PHE A 128 0.19 6.74 12.04
C PHE A 128 1.17 6.11 11.07
N ARG A 129 0.65 5.21 10.23
CA ARG A 129 1.41 4.39 9.30
C ARG A 129 0.91 4.55 7.86
N PRO A 130 1.81 4.64 6.87
CA PRO A 130 1.47 4.90 5.47
C PRO A 130 0.74 3.72 4.79
N GLU A 131 0.82 2.50 5.32
CA GLU A 131 0.32 1.29 4.66
C GLU A 131 -1.17 1.37 4.33
N ILE A 132 -2.00 2.02 5.16
CA ILE A 132 -3.44 2.17 4.89
C ILE A 132 -3.69 3.16 3.74
N MET A 133 -2.94 4.25 3.67
CA MET A 133 -3.02 5.20 2.55
C MET A 133 -2.58 4.53 1.25
N VAL A 134 -1.48 3.79 1.29
CA VAL A 134 -0.94 3.08 0.12
C VAL A 134 -1.89 1.96 -0.32
N MET A 135 -2.48 1.21 0.60
CA MET A 135 -3.52 0.22 0.30
C MET A 135 -4.74 0.87 -0.36
N MET A 136 -5.22 2.00 0.19
CA MET A 136 -6.37 2.74 -0.35
C MET A 136 -6.11 3.25 -1.78
N LEU A 137 -4.99 3.95 -1.99
CA LEU A 137 -4.59 4.47 -3.30
C LEU A 137 -4.30 3.34 -4.29
N GLY A 138 -3.65 2.27 -3.86
CA GLY A 138 -3.33 1.12 -4.69
C GLY A 138 -4.58 0.36 -5.13
N PHE A 139 -5.58 0.24 -4.25
CA PHE A 139 -6.87 -0.33 -4.59
C PHE A 139 -7.64 0.57 -5.57
N ALA A 140 -7.63 1.90 -5.37
CA ALA A 140 -8.20 2.86 -6.33
C ALA A 140 -7.51 2.79 -7.71
N ALA A 141 -6.19 2.62 -7.72
CA ALA A 141 -5.40 2.43 -8.93
C ALA A 141 -5.89 1.19 -9.69
N TYR A 142 -6.01 0.06 -9.01
CA TYR A 142 -6.49 -1.18 -9.63
C TYR A 142 -7.93 -1.08 -10.17
N ILE A 143 -8.88 -0.52 -9.41
CA ILE A 143 -10.27 -0.34 -9.88
C ILE A 143 -10.28 0.45 -11.20
N SER A 144 -9.50 1.53 -11.26
CA SER A 144 -9.41 2.36 -12.45
C SER A 144 -8.73 1.63 -13.61
N LEU A 145 -7.67 0.85 -13.33
CA LEU A 145 -7.00 0.04 -14.35
C LEU A 145 -7.93 -1.02 -14.94
N GLU A 146 -8.71 -1.69 -14.10
CA GLU A 146 -9.65 -2.70 -14.56
C GLU A 146 -10.75 -2.09 -15.44
N ARG A 147 -11.24 -0.89 -15.09
CA ARG A 147 -12.17 -0.15 -15.96
C ARG A 147 -11.52 0.24 -17.29
N TYR A 148 -10.25 0.62 -17.31
CA TYR A 148 -9.52 0.84 -18.56
C TYR A 148 -9.47 -0.44 -19.40
N CYS A 149 -9.13 -1.59 -18.81
CA CYS A 149 -9.09 -2.87 -19.53
C CYS A 149 -10.44 -3.25 -20.14
N ARG A 150 -11.56 -2.80 -19.57
CA ARG A 150 -12.92 -3.06 -20.09
C ARG A 150 -13.38 -2.02 -21.13
N SER A 151 -13.00 -0.74 -20.97
CA SER A 151 -13.56 0.38 -21.75
C SER A 151 -12.58 1.00 -22.76
N GLY A 152 -11.28 0.77 -22.62
CA GLY A 152 -10.23 1.46 -23.37
C GLY A 152 -10.06 2.95 -23.01
N SER A 153 -10.79 3.46 -22.02
CA SER A 153 -10.79 4.90 -21.69
C SER A 153 -9.52 5.36 -20.98
N TYR A 154 -8.71 6.18 -21.66
CA TYR A 154 -7.47 6.75 -21.11
C TYR A 154 -7.68 7.64 -19.88
N LYS A 155 -8.91 8.12 -19.62
CA LYS A 155 -9.24 8.81 -18.36
C LYS A 155 -9.05 7.87 -17.18
N HIS A 156 -9.50 6.62 -17.29
CA HIS A 156 -9.33 5.62 -16.25
C HIS A 156 -7.88 5.16 -16.13
N LEU A 157 -7.16 5.05 -17.26
CA LEU A 157 -5.73 4.74 -17.25
C LEU A 157 -4.92 5.82 -16.54
N SER A 158 -5.21 7.09 -16.82
CA SER A 158 -4.53 8.23 -16.20
C SER A 158 -4.82 8.30 -14.70
N LEU A 159 -6.09 8.16 -14.29
CA LEU A 159 -6.45 8.11 -12.87
C LEU A 159 -5.74 6.96 -12.15
N SER A 160 -5.69 5.79 -12.78
CA SER A 160 -4.98 4.63 -12.25
C SER A 160 -3.48 4.92 -12.04
N ALA A 161 -2.82 5.48 -13.07
CA ALA A 161 -1.41 5.83 -13.03
C ALA A 161 -1.10 6.90 -11.97
N ILE A 162 -1.96 7.93 -11.85
CA ILE A 162 -1.83 8.96 -10.82
C ILE A 162 -1.91 8.33 -9.43
N CYS A 163 -2.93 7.50 -9.16
CA CYS A 163 -3.05 6.81 -7.87
C CYS A 163 -1.83 5.94 -7.57
N ALA A 164 -1.30 5.20 -8.55
CA ALA A 164 -0.10 4.38 -8.36
C ALA A 164 1.17 5.23 -8.11
N GLY A 165 1.33 6.36 -8.79
CA GLY A 165 2.40 7.32 -8.51
C GLY A 165 2.30 7.92 -7.11
N LEU A 166 1.08 8.27 -6.68
CA LEU A 166 0.80 8.75 -5.33
C LEU A 166 1.06 7.66 -4.25
N CYS A 167 0.86 6.37 -4.56
CA CYS A 167 1.30 5.28 -3.67
C CYS A 167 2.81 5.38 -3.40
N MET A 168 3.62 5.55 -4.45
CA MET A 168 5.07 5.68 -4.33
C MET A 168 5.47 6.97 -3.59
N PHE A 169 4.71 8.05 -3.78
CA PHE A 169 4.90 9.33 -3.08
C PHE A 169 4.60 9.21 -1.57
N ALA A 170 3.60 8.41 -1.18
CA ALA A 170 3.31 8.10 0.22
C ALA A 170 4.35 7.17 0.85
N HIS A 171 4.78 6.14 0.12
CA HIS A 171 5.81 5.21 0.55
C HIS A 171 6.50 4.61 -0.67
N LEU A 172 7.83 4.51 -0.67
CA LEU A 172 8.57 3.89 -1.79
C LEU A 172 8.12 2.46 -2.14
N ASN A 173 7.62 1.66 -1.17
CA ASN A 173 7.00 0.36 -1.43
C ASN A 173 5.75 0.44 -2.32
N GLY A 174 5.14 1.62 -2.47
CA GLY A 174 4.07 1.88 -3.43
C GLY A 174 4.47 1.69 -4.90
N LEU A 175 5.78 1.59 -5.21
CA LEU A 175 6.30 1.20 -6.53
C LEU A 175 5.68 -0.10 -7.06
N ILE A 176 5.27 -1.02 -6.16
CA ILE A 176 4.63 -2.28 -6.56
C ILE A 176 3.36 -2.07 -7.39
N PHE A 177 2.61 -0.99 -7.16
CA PHE A 177 1.38 -0.69 -7.92
C PHE A 177 1.68 -0.16 -9.31
N ILE A 178 2.82 0.53 -9.49
CA ILE A 178 3.31 0.94 -10.81
C ILE A 178 3.75 -0.31 -11.58
N MET A 179 4.57 -1.17 -10.95
CA MET A 179 5.04 -2.43 -11.54
C MET A 179 3.89 -3.37 -11.92
N ALA A 180 2.92 -3.58 -11.02
CA ALA A 180 1.77 -4.44 -11.28
C ALA A 180 0.85 -3.88 -12.37
N GLY A 181 0.67 -2.54 -12.42
CA GLY A 181 -0.09 -1.88 -13.47
C GLY A 181 0.55 -2.04 -14.85
N CYS A 182 1.83 -1.68 -14.98
CA CYS A 182 2.61 -1.88 -16.20
C CYS A 182 2.63 -3.37 -16.59
N GLY A 183 2.90 -4.26 -15.65
CA GLY A 183 2.98 -5.70 -15.89
C GLY A 183 1.67 -6.29 -16.39
N LEU A 184 0.52 -5.87 -15.85
CA LEU A 184 -0.79 -6.30 -16.33
C LEU A 184 -1.05 -5.81 -17.77
N LEU A 185 -0.73 -4.55 -18.07
CA LEU A 185 -0.88 -3.99 -19.43
C LEU A 185 0.01 -4.70 -20.44
N LEU A 186 1.27 -4.96 -20.08
CA LEU A 186 2.21 -5.74 -20.90
C LEU A 186 1.75 -7.17 -21.11
N PHE A 187 1.22 -7.82 -20.06
CA PHE A 187 0.64 -9.16 -20.16
C PHE A 187 -0.54 -9.19 -21.15
N GLN A 188 -1.33 -8.11 -21.21
CA GLN A 188 -2.41 -7.92 -22.19
C GLN A 188 -1.91 -7.39 -23.54
N ARG A 189 -0.60 -7.31 -23.77
CA ARG A 189 0.06 -6.80 -24.98
C ARG A 189 -0.25 -5.33 -25.31
N GLN A 190 -0.65 -4.54 -24.31
CA GLN A 190 -0.96 -3.12 -24.45
C GLN A 190 0.26 -2.24 -24.17
N ILE A 191 1.32 -2.37 -24.98
CA ILE A 191 2.63 -1.73 -24.74
C ILE A 191 2.51 -0.20 -24.67
N LYS A 192 1.76 0.43 -25.60
CA LYS A 192 1.54 1.88 -25.61
C LYS A 192 0.89 2.37 -24.32
N ALA A 193 -0.09 1.61 -23.82
CA ALA A 193 -0.78 1.91 -22.57
C ALA A 193 0.16 1.76 -21.37
N ALA A 194 1.01 0.73 -21.36
CA ALA A 194 2.00 0.52 -20.30
C ALA A 194 3.02 1.66 -20.22
N ILE A 195 3.54 2.11 -21.38
CA ILE A 195 4.46 3.27 -21.45
C ILE A 195 3.76 4.53 -20.94
N PHE A 196 2.55 4.82 -21.44
CA PHE A 196 1.77 5.98 -21.00
C PHE A 196 1.49 5.94 -19.49
N TYR A 197 1.06 4.79 -18.98
CA TYR A 197 0.82 4.57 -17.55
C TYR A 197 2.07 4.82 -16.71
N GLY A 198 3.21 4.28 -17.12
CA GLY A 198 4.50 4.51 -16.45
C GLY A 198 4.87 5.99 -16.39
N LEU A 199 4.76 6.70 -17.52
CA LEU A 199 5.08 8.13 -17.59
C LEU A 199 4.18 8.97 -16.67
N ILE A 200 2.87 8.73 -16.68
CA ILE A 200 1.94 9.47 -15.80
C ILE A 200 2.21 9.15 -14.32
N ALA A 201 2.49 7.89 -13.99
CA ALA A 201 2.83 7.50 -12.62
C ALA A 201 4.14 8.16 -12.15
N THR A 202 5.15 8.24 -13.02
CA THR A 202 6.39 8.98 -12.74
C THR A 202 6.12 10.45 -12.48
N VAL A 203 5.33 11.11 -13.33
CA VAL A 203 4.96 12.53 -13.14
C VAL A 203 4.22 12.75 -11.81
N ALA A 204 3.30 11.86 -11.45
CA ALA A 204 2.58 11.93 -10.17
C ALA A 204 3.49 11.70 -8.95
N PHE A 205 4.63 11.01 -9.12
CA PHE A 205 5.64 10.80 -8.07
C PHE A 205 6.65 11.96 -7.97
N LEU A 206 6.86 12.76 -9.03
CA LEU A 206 7.84 13.85 -9.04
C LEU A 206 7.78 14.82 -7.85
N PRO A 207 6.60 15.17 -7.28
CA PRO A 207 6.53 16.00 -6.07
C PRO A 207 7.34 15.47 -4.88
N TYR A 208 7.69 14.18 -4.86
CA TYR A 208 8.60 13.60 -3.85
C TYR A 208 9.95 14.32 -3.78
N PHE A 209 10.42 14.92 -4.87
CA PHE A 209 11.71 15.61 -4.91
C PHE A 209 11.62 17.12 -4.69
N ALA A 210 10.42 17.68 -4.52
CA ALA A 210 10.23 19.13 -4.43
C ALA A 210 10.95 19.75 -3.22
N ASP A 211 10.83 19.14 -2.04
CA ASP A 211 11.52 19.59 -0.83
C ASP A 211 13.03 19.31 -0.88
N VAL A 212 13.46 18.22 -1.54
CA VAL A 212 14.88 17.91 -1.76
C VAL A 212 15.55 19.03 -2.54
N LEU A 213 14.93 19.46 -3.64
CA LEU A 213 15.46 20.53 -4.48
C LEU A 213 15.38 21.91 -3.81
N TYR A 214 14.50 22.07 -2.80
CA TYR A 214 14.36 23.32 -2.07
C TYR A 214 15.34 23.44 -0.90
N TYR A 215 15.54 22.36 -0.12
CA TYR A 215 16.36 22.37 1.10
C TYR A 215 17.78 21.82 0.91
N ALA A 216 18.03 21.09 -0.17
CA ALA A 216 19.30 20.40 -0.42
C ALA A 216 19.55 20.25 -1.94
N ASP A 217 20.26 19.19 -2.33
CA ASP A 217 20.46 18.80 -3.72
C ASP A 217 20.24 17.28 -3.91
N MET A 218 20.24 16.83 -5.16
CA MET A 218 20.07 15.41 -5.47
C MET A 218 21.22 14.54 -4.96
N ALA A 219 22.45 15.07 -4.86
CA ALA A 219 23.60 14.32 -4.36
C ALA A 219 23.44 14.03 -2.85
N TYR A 220 22.87 14.97 -2.09
CA TYR A 220 22.50 14.80 -0.71
C TYR A 220 21.45 13.70 -0.54
N PHE A 221 20.40 13.73 -1.36
CA PHE A 221 19.39 12.67 -1.37
C PHE A 221 19.99 11.29 -1.68
N PHE A 222 20.80 11.17 -2.73
CA PHE A 222 21.43 9.91 -3.08
C PHE A 222 22.40 9.40 -2.01
N ARG A 223 23.10 10.31 -1.30
CA ARG A 223 23.94 9.94 -0.17
C ARG A 223 23.12 9.33 0.97
N GLN A 224 22.01 9.98 1.36
CA GLN A 224 21.11 9.43 2.38
C GLN A 224 20.51 8.11 1.93
N PHE A 225 19.96 8.05 0.72
CA PHE A 225 19.35 6.85 0.15
C PHE A 225 20.33 5.66 0.07
N ALA A 226 21.55 5.90 -0.38
CA ALA A 226 22.58 4.88 -0.52
C ALA A 226 23.22 4.46 0.80
N ALA A 227 23.10 5.25 1.86
CA ALA A 227 23.65 4.89 3.17
C ALA A 227 22.57 4.47 4.18
N ASP A 228 21.28 4.58 3.81
CA ASP A 228 20.19 4.23 4.71
C ASP A 228 20.13 2.69 4.94
N PRO A 229 20.16 2.25 6.21
CA PRO A 229 20.21 0.83 6.54
C PRO A 229 18.92 0.08 6.19
N VAL A 230 17.78 0.78 6.09
CA VAL A 230 16.51 0.18 5.65
C VAL A 230 16.63 -0.26 4.19
N VAL A 231 17.33 0.51 3.36
CA VAL A 231 17.59 0.17 1.95
C VAL A 231 18.67 -0.91 1.81
N HIS A 232 19.70 -0.88 2.67
CA HIS A 232 20.91 -1.70 2.54
C HIS A 232 20.87 -3.08 3.23
N SER A 233 19.75 -3.49 3.80
CA SER A 233 19.62 -4.73 4.58
C SER A 233 19.69 -6.07 3.79
N GLY A 234 20.19 -6.09 2.55
CA GLY A 234 20.14 -7.26 1.67
C GLY A 234 21.47 -7.70 1.06
N THR A 235 21.49 -8.93 0.53
CA THR A 235 22.62 -9.48 -0.23
C THR A 235 22.94 -8.64 -1.45
N SER A 236 24.20 -8.21 -1.60
CA SER A 236 24.68 -7.34 -2.70
C SER A 236 24.95 -8.10 -4.00
N HIS A 237 24.63 -9.39 -4.06
CA HIS A 237 24.89 -10.24 -5.22
C HIS A 237 23.90 -9.96 -6.37
N TRP A 238 24.36 -10.15 -7.61
CA TRP A 238 23.55 -9.97 -8.81
C TRP A 238 22.28 -10.85 -8.80
N TYR A 239 22.32 -12.02 -8.15
CA TYR A 239 21.19 -12.94 -8.00
C TYR A 239 20.33 -12.66 -6.75
N GLY A 240 20.64 -11.62 -5.97
CA GLY A 240 19.92 -11.29 -4.74
C GLY A 240 18.41 -11.09 -4.95
N PHE A 241 18.00 -10.60 -6.12
CA PHE A 241 16.59 -10.47 -6.47
C PHE A 241 15.87 -11.83 -6.60
N LEU A 242 16.54 -12.87 -7.11
CA LEU A 242 15.99 -14.23 -7.19
C LEU A 242 15.84 -14.82 -5.80
N VAL A 243 16.83 -14.61 -4.93
CA VAL A 243 16.77 -15.03 -3.52
C VAL A 243 15.60 -14.35 -2.83
N ARG A 244 15.42 -13.03 -2.99
CA ARG A 244 14.29 -12.32 -2.39
C ARG A 244 12.93 -12.82 -2.87
N ILE A 245 12.79 -13.20 -4.14
CA ILE A 245 11.57 -13.84 -4.65
C ILE A 245 11.39 -15.23 -4.03
N ALA A 246 12.46 -16.03 -4.01
CA ALA A 246 12.48 -17.38 -3.47
C ALA A 246 12.40 -17.45 -1.94
N GLU A 247 12.46 -16.31 -1.25
CA GLU A 247 12.26 -16.15 0.20
C GLU A 247 10.91 -15.50 0.52
N GLU A 248 10.12 -15.09 -0.48
CA GLU A 248 8.86 -14.39 -0.23
C GLU A 248 7.84 -15.27 0.51
N GLN A 249 7.91 -16.60 0.37
CA GLN A 249 7.11 -17.53 1.16
C GLN A 249 7.29 -17.35 2.67
N ILE A 250 8.43 -16.83 3.13
CA ILE A 250 8.66 -16.56 4.56
C ILE A 250 7.59 -15.59 5.08
N ARG A 251 7.22 -14.55 4.31
CA ARG A 251 6.18 -13.59 4.71
C ARG A 251 4.82 -14.27 4.88
N PHE A 252 4.52 -15.25 4.03
CA PHE A 252 3.26 -16.00 4.02
C PHE A 252 3.19 -17.11 5.06
N LEU A 253 4.34 -17.55 5.58
CA LEU A 253 4.47 -18.64 6.54
C LEU A 253 5.07 -18.18 7.88
N PHE A 254 5.12 -16.87 8.11
CA PHE A 254 5.83 -16.28 9.25
C PHE A 254 5.16 -16.57 10.60
N THR A 255 3.83 -16.50 10.68
CA THR A 255 3.06 -16.88 11.88
C THR A 255 1.89 -17.78 11.52
N GLU A 256 1.33 -18.45 12.53
CA GLU A 256 0.13 -19.30 12.42
C GLU A 256 -1.00 -18.62 11.66
N LYS A 257 -1.20 -17.30 11.87
CA LYS A 257 -2.26 -16.52 11.21
C LYS A 257 -2.03 -16.42 9.69
N GLN A 258 -0.79 -16.15 9.27
CA GLN A 258 -0.45 -16.11 7.84
C GLN A 258 -0.43 -17.52 7.23
N ILE A 259 -0.08 -18.56 7.99
CA ILE A 259 -0.18 -19.96 7.54
C ILE A 259 -1.63 -20.30 7.22
N VAL A 260 -2.59 -19.98 8.10
CA VAL A 260 -4.02 -20.22 7.85
C VAL A 260 -4.51 -19.44 6.62
N LEU A 261 -4.10 -18.18 6.47
CA LEU A 261 -4.42 -17.38 5.28
C LEU A 261 -3.90 -18.05 4.00
N THR A 262 -2.64 -18.47 4.01
CA THR A 262 -1.96 -19.08 2.86
C THR A 262 -2.57 -20.43 2.51
N ALA A 263 -2.82 -21.30 3.50
CA ALA A 263 -3.50 -22.57 3.31
C ALA A 263 -4.89 -22.37 2.71
N THR A 264 -5.67 -21.43 3.25
CA THR A 264 -7.00 -21.08 2.71
C THR A 264 -6.93 -20.64 1.26
N LEU A 265 -6.01 -19.72 0.92
CA LEU A 265 -5.81 -19.24 -0.45
C LEU A 265 -5.43 -20.37 -1.40
N VAL A 266 -4.49 -21.22 -1.01
CA VAL A 266 -4.00 -22.35 -1.83
C VAL A 266 -5.12 -23.37 -2.05
N LEU A 267 -5.84 -23.77 -1.00
CA LEU A 267 -6.97 -24.70 -1.12
C LEU A 267 -8.06 -24.14 -2.04
N ILE A 268 -8.41 -22.87 -1.88
CA ILE A 268 -9.42 -22.24 -2.72
C ILE A 268 -9.00 -22.21 -4.18
N LEU A 269 -7.77 -21.80 -4.45
CA LEU A 269 -7.24 -21.80 -5.82
C LEU A 269 -7.17 -23.24 -6.37
N LEU A 270 -6.79 -24.24 -5.58
CA LEU A 270 -6.75 -25.63 -6.03
C LEU A 270 -8.09 -26.09 -6.61
N PHE A 271 -9.21 -25.77 -5.95
CA PHE A 271 -10.54 -26.20 -6.39
C PHE A 271 -11.21 -25.26 -7.40
N THR A 272 -10.93 -23.95 -7.35
CA THR A 272 -11.70 -22.95 -8.11
C THR A 272 -10.89 -22.15 -9.14
N TYR A 273 -9.58 -22.42 -9.28
CA TYR A 273 -8.69 -21.65 -10.14
C TYR A 273 -9.19 -21.50 -11.58
N ARG A 274 -9.73 -22.56 -12.19
CA ARG A 274 -10.23 -22.49 -13.58
C ARG A 274 -11.37 -21.47 -13.71
N THR A 275 -12.31 -21.49 -12.77
CA THR A 275 -13.46 -20.58 -12.76
C THR A 275 -13.04 -19.14 -12.44
N ILE A 276 -12.22 -18.94 -11.41
CA ILE A 276 -11.72 -17.60 -11.05
C ILE A 276 -10.86 -17.05 -12.19
N LYS A 277 -10.00 -17.84 -12.81
CA LYS A 277 -9.18 -17.42 -13.96
C LYS A 277 -10.05 -17.02 -15.16
N ALA A 278 -11.12 -17.75 -15.43
CA ALA A 278 -12.02 -17.42 -16.54
C ALA A 278 -12.74 -16.09 -16.32
N LYS A 279 -13.21 -15.81 -15.10
CA LYS A 279 -14.03 -14.63 -14.78
C LYS A 279 -13.23 -13.41 -14.31
N HIS A 280 -12.11 -13.63 -13.62
CA HIS A 280 -11.35 -12.62 -12.88
C HIS A 280 -9.84 -12.72 -13.16
N ARG A 281 -9.47 -13.01 -14.41
CA ARG A 281 -8.06 -13.16 -14.83
C ARG A 281 -7.18 -11.98 -14.42
N SER A 282 -7.66 -10.76 -14.63
CA SER A 282 -6.92 -9.53 -14.32
C SER A 282 -6.61 -9.43 -12.83
N LEU A 283 -7.55 -9.81 -11.95
CA LEU A 283 -7.36 -9.82 -10.50
C LEU A 283 -6.25 -10.78 -10.08
N LEU A 284 -6.26 -12.01 -10.61
CA LEU A 284 -5.24 -13.02 -10.29
C LEU A 284 -3.83 -12.55 -10.72
N ILE A 285 -3.71 -12.04 -11.95
CA ILE A 285 -2.42 -11.60 -12.48
C ILE A 285 -1.93 -10.36 -11.73
N TYR A 286 -2.80 -9.38 -11.49
CA TYR A 286 -2.43 -8.17 -10.76
C TYR A 286 -1.97 -8.50 -9.33
N THR A 287 -2.72 -9.37 -8.64
CA THR A 287 -2.34 -9.82 -7.28
C THR A 287 -1.00 -10.54 -7.28
N LEU A 288 -0.76 -11.44 -8.24
CA LEU A 288 0.54 -12.12 -8.36
C LEU A 288 1.67 -11.10 -8.60
N LEU A 289 1.46 -10.12 -9.48
CA LEU A 289 2.44 -9.07 -9.75
C LEU A 289 2.69 -8.17 -8.53
N LEU A 290 1.68 -7.91 -7.69
CA LEU A 290 1.86 -7.18 -6.43
C LEU A 290 2.76 -7.97 -5.46
N VAL A 291 2.51 -9.28 -5.30
CA VAL A 291 3.30 -10.15 -4.41
C VAL A 291 4.75 -10.24 -4.90
N LEU A 292 4.96 -10.52 -6.19
CA LEU A 292 6.30 -10.56 -6.78
C LEU A 292 6.98 -9.19 -6.76
N GLY A 293 6.24 -8.12 -6.99
CA GLY A 293 6.74 -6.75 -6.90
C GLY A 293 7.20 -6.40 -5.50
N LEU A 294 6.42 -6.76 -4.47
CA LEU A 294 6.83 -6.52 -3.08
C LEU A 294 8.06 -7.35 -2.71
N ALA A 295 8.14 -8.60 -3.16
CA ALA A 295 9.30 -9.44 -2.95
C ALA A 295 10.59 -8.81 -3.49
N LEU A 296 10.50 -8.14 -4.64
CA LEU A 296 11.62 -7.46 -5.29
C LEU A 296 12.00 -6.15 -4.58
N VAL A 297 11.00 -5.32 -4.29
CA VAL A 297 11.20 -3.94 -3.83
C VAL A 297 11.44 -3.85 -2.32
N CYS A 298 10.78 -4.69 -1.52
CA CYS A 298 10.82 -4.61 -0.07
C CYS A 298 11.92 -5.52 0.51
N PRO A 299 12.98 -4.97 1.13
CA PRO A 299 14.03 -5.79 1.72
C PRO A 299 13.53 -6.61 2.92
N SER A 300 12.60 -6.05 3.69
CA SER A 300 12.04 -6.69 4.87
C SER A 300 10.95 -7.70 4.52
N LYS A 301 10.99 -8.87 5.15
CA LYS A 301 9.96 -9.91 5.09
C LYS A 301 8.86 -9.76 6.15
N SER A 302 8.75 -8.59 6.77
CA SER A 302 7.70 -8.32 7.77
C SER A 302 6.29 -8.47 7.18
N THR A 303 5.38 -9.12 7.93
CA THR A 303 3.98 -9.34 7.53
C THR A 303 3.19 -8.03 7.40
N LYS A 304 3.65 -6.95 8.05
CA LYS A 304 3.02 -5.61 7.98
C LYS A 304 2.81 -5.11 6.54
N TYR A 305 3.74 -5.42 5.62
CA TYR A 305 3.62 -5.00 4.23
C TYR A 305 2.62 -5.84 3.41
N MET A 306 2.12 -6.96 3.93
CA MET A 306 1.03 -7.72 3.28
C MET A 306 -0.25 -6.88 3.17
N VAL A 307 -0.44 -5.90 4.06
CA VAL A 307 -1.58 -4.97 4.06
C VAL A 307 -1.80 -4.35 2.68
N LEU A 308 -0.73 -4.10 1.92
CA LEU A 308 -0.81 -3.47 0.59
C LEU A 308 -1.61 -4.31 -0.42
N TYR A 309 -1.51 -5.64 -0.36
CA TYR A 309 -2.21 -6.54 -1.28
C TYR A 309 -3.26 -7.44 -0.62
N LEU A 310 -3.42 -7.33 0.70
CA LEU A 310 -4.36 -8.14 1.48
C LEU A 310 -5.82 -8.05 0.98
N PRO A 311 -6.35 -6.86 0.56
CA PRO A 311 -7.70 -6.79 -0.01
C PRO A 311 -7.88 -7.71 -1.22
N PHE A 312 -6.87 -7.82 -2.08
CA PHE A 312 -6.95 -8.61 -3.30
C PHE A 312 -6.95 -10.12 -2.97
N LEU A 313 -6.13 -10.55 -2.01
CA LEU A 313 -6.12 -11.94 -1.54
C LEU A 313 -7.48 -12.35 -0.97
N TYR A 314 -8.07 -11.50 -0.11
CA TYR A 314 -9.38 -11.81 0.47
C TYR A 314 -10.51 -11.79 -0.55
N ILE A 315 -10.47 -10.90 -1.55
CA ILE A 315 -11.43 -10.94 -2.66
C ILE A 315 -11.32 -12.27 -3.42
N ILE A 316 -10.10 -12.75 -3.71
CA ILE A 316 -9.88 -14.04 -4.38
C ILE A 316 -10.43 -15.20 -3.54
N ILE A 317 -10.14 -15.22 -2.23
CA ILE A 317 -10.62 -16.26 -1.32
C ILE A 317 -12.15 -16.32 -1.31
N VAL A 318 -12.82 -15.17 -1.11
CA VAL A 318 -14.27 -15.14 -1.01
C VAL A 318 -14.95 -15.43 -2.36
N LEU A 319 -14.39 -14.95 -3.48
CA LEU A 319 -14.89 -15.34 -4.81
C LEU A 319 -14.80 -16.85 -5.03
N GLY A 320 -13.76 -17.49 -4.52
CA GLY A 320 -13.62 -18.94 -4.55
C GLY A 320 -14.63 -19.66 -3.67
N TRP A 321 -14.86 -19.21 -2.43
CA TRP A 321 -15.93 -19.77 -1.58
C TRP A 321 -17.30 -19.71 -2.26
N LEU A 322 -17.66 -18.54 -2.79
CA LEU A 322 -18.92 -18.33 -3.53
C LEU A 322 -19.00 -19.06 -4.87
N THR A 323 -17.94 -19.76 -5.28
CA THR A 323 -17.91 -20.63 -6.47
C THR A 323 -18.06 -22.11 -6.09
N LEU A 324 -17.80 -22.47 -4.82
CA LEU A 324 -18.00 -23.82 -4.30
C LEU A 324 -19.42 -24.06 -3.78
N GLU A 325 -20.14 -22.99 -3.42
CA GLU A 325 -21.59 -22.97 -3.15
C GLU A 325 -22.41 -23.25 -4.42
#